data_AF-T0I5U6-F1
#
_entry.id   AF-T0I5U6-F1
#
_cell.length_a   1.000
_cell.length_b   1.000
_cell.length_c   1.000
_cell.angle_alpha   90.00
_cell.angle_beta   90.00
_cell.angle_gamma   90.00
#
_symmetry.space_group_name_H-M   'P 1'
#
loop_
_entity.id
_entity.type
_entity.pdbx_description
1 polymer ?
#
loop_
_entity_poly.entity_id
_entity_poly.type
_entity_poly.pdbx_seq_one_letter_code
_entity_poly.pdbx_strand_id
1 'polypeptide(L)'
;MMQLTSKERSLLEDSKSHEELCIKKYNNYAGQAQDLQLQQLFQSLAQKEQEHLTSLNQILSGGIPNIQQGQQGQQQQQPQFMTSGMGQAGMVNQQDADLCQDMLSTEKHIASTYNTAIFEFRDTNIRKVLNHIQTEEQQHGESIYNYMQSKGMYQVH
;
A
#
# COMPACT_ATOMS: atom_id res chain seq x y z
N MET A 1 -16.86 -25.52 -4.11
CA MET A 1 -15.70 -25.10 -3.29
C MET A 1 -14.61 -24.68 -4.25
N MET A 2 -14.07 -23.48 -4.10
CA MET A 2 -12.91 -23.05 -4.85
C MET A 2 -11.72 -23.92 -4.46
N GLN A 3 -11.06 -24.54 -5.45
CA GLN A 3 -9.86 -25.35 -5.21
C GLN A 3 -8.66 -24.62 -5.76
N LEU A 4 -7.93 -23.93 -4.88
CA LEU A 4 -6.62 -23.37 -5.18
C LEU A 4 -5.64 -24.51 -5.47
N THR A 5 -4.83 -24.35 -6.50
CA THR A 5 -3.64 -25.19 -6.69
C THR A 5 -2.63 -24.96 -5.57
N SER A 6 -1.67 -25.87 -5.41
CA SER A 6 -0.57 -25.67 -4.44
C SER A 6 0.23 -24.40 -4.73
N LYS A 7 0.41 -24.04 -6.00
CA LYS A 7 1.10 -22.81 -6.42
C LYS A 7 0.30 -21.57 -6.03
N GLU A 8 -0.99 -21.52 -6.36
CA GLU A 8 -1.87 -20.39 -6.01
C GLU A 8 -1.95 -20.21 -4.49
N ARG A 9 -2.06 -21.30 -3.74
CA ARG A 9 -2.02 -21.23 -2.27
C ARG A 9 -0.70 -20.65 -1.77
N SER A 10 0.45 -21.11 -2.28
CA SER A 10 1.76 -20.55 -1.88
C SER A 10 1.83 -19.05 -2.14
N LEU A 11 1.39 -18.61 -3.33
CA LEU A 11 1.38 -17.18 -3.69
C LEU A 11 0.48 -16.36 -2.74
N LEU A 12 -0.69 -16.88 -2.34
CA LEU A 12 -1.54 -16.18 -1.36
C LEU A 12 -0.91 -16.12 0.04
N GLU A 13 -0.24 -17.17 0.49
CA GLU A 13 0.43 -17.18 1.80
C GLU A 13 1.64 -16.23 1.81
N ASP A 14 2.36 -16.13 0.69
CA ASP A 14 3.44 -15.15 0.51
C ASP A 14 2.88 -13.73 0.53
N SER A 15 1.84 -13.43 -0.28
CA SER A 15 1.14 -12.15 -0.24
C SER A 15 0.62 -11.82 1.16
N LYS A 16 0.02 -12.78 1.86
CA LYS A 16 -0.48 -12.60 3.22
C LYS A 16 0.66 -12.20 4.18
N SER A 17 1.80 -12.87 4.07
CA SER A 17 2.98 -12.56 4.90
C SER A 17 3.53 -11.15 4.60
N HIS A 18 3.43 -10.69 3.35
CA HIS A 18 3.76 -9.33 2.96
C HIS A 18 2.81 -8.30 3.60
N GLU A 19 1.50 -8.54 3.56
CA GLU A 19 0.52 -7.64 4.21
C GLU A 19 0.76 -7.53 5.72
N GLU A 20 1.00 -8.66 6.38
CA GLU A 20 1.33 -8.69 7.82
C GLU A 20 2.61 -7.89 8.12
N LEU A 21 3.61 -7.95 7.23
CA LEU A 21 4.82 -7.16 7.34
C LEU A 21 4.52 -5.66 7.17
N CYS A 22 3.75 -5.26 6.15
CA CYS A 22 3.39 -3.86 5.93
C CYS A 22 2.62 -3.29 7.12
N ILE A 23 1.58 -3.98 7.60
CA ILE A 23 0.82 -3.58 8.80
C ILE A 23 1.76 -3.34 9.97
N LYS A 24 2.68 -4.28 10.22
CA LYS A 24 3.64 -4.17 11.33
C LYS A 24 4.56 -2.96 11.16
N LYS A 25 5.12 -2.76 9.96
CA LYS A 25 6.06 -1.67 9.68
C LYS A 25 5.35 -0.31 9.76
N TYR A 26 4.19 -0.15 9.12
CA TYR A 26 3.43 1.10 9.20
C TYR A 26 3.06 1.49 10.63
N ASN A 27 2.53 0.55 11.43
CA ASN A 27 2.19 0.82 12.82
C ASN A 27 3.43 1.20 13.65
N ASN A 28 4.54 0.48 13.44
CA ASN A 28 5.78 0.76 14.14
C ASN A 28 6.38 2.12 13.75
N TYR A 29 6.34 2.47 12.46
CA TYR A 29 6.91 3.71 11.93
C TYR A 29 6.03 4.91 12.22
N ALA A 30 4.71 4.73 12.29
CA ALA A 30 3.80 5.76 12.79
C ALA A 30 4.14 6.18 14.23
N GLY A 31 4.63 5.26 15.07
CA GLY A 31 5.09 5.57 16.43
C GLY A 31 6.48 6.22 16.50
N GLN A 32 7.26 6.18 15.41
CA GLN A 32 8.62 6.73 15.34
C GLN A 32 8.70 8.05 14.56
N ALA A 33 7.77 8.28 13.63
CA ALA A 33 7.73 9.48 12.82
C ALA A 33 7.57 10.73 13.70
N GLN A 34 8.29 11.81 13.38
CA GLN A 34 8.21 13.05 14.16
C GLN A 34 7.15 13.99 13.58
N ASP A 35 6.97 14.00 12.25
CA ASP A 35 5.93 14.78 11.59
C ASP A 35 4.54 14.14 11.77
N LEU A 36 3.60 14.90 12.32
CA LEU A 36 2.23 14.42 12.57
C LEU A 36 1.48 13.98 11.30
N GLN A 37 1.75 14.61 10.15
CA GLN A 37 1.13 14.20 8.88
C GLN A 37 1.66 12.84 8.44
N LEU A 38 2.95 12.55 8.68
CA LEU A 38 3.52 11.23 8.40
C LEU A 38 2.95 10.16 9.31
N GLN A 39 2.79 10.46 10.61
CA GLN A 39 2.15 9.53 11.55
C GLN A 39 0.74 9.16 11.08
N GLN A 40 -0.06 10.15 10.68
CA GLN A 40 -1.41 9.94 10.17
C GLN A 40 -1.42 9.16 8.84
N LEU A 41 -0.49 9.48 7.93
CA LEU A 41 -0.34 8.75 6.68
C LEU A 41 -0.05 7.27 6.93
N PHE A 42 0.95 6.95 7.75
CA PHE A 42 1.28 5.56 8.07
C PHE A 42 0.14 4.82 8.79
N GLN A 43 -0.60 5.49 9.69
CA GLN A 43 -1.78 4.88 10.31
C GLN A 43 -2.89 4.59 9.28
N SER A 44 -3.12 5.49 8.34
CA SER A 44 -4.10 5.29 7.26
C SER A 44 -3.70 4.13 6.35
N LEU A 45 -2.43 4.02 5.98
CA LEU A 45 -1.93 2.93 5.14
C LEU A 45 -2.00 1.59 5.88
N ALA A 46 -1.65 1.53 7.17
CA ALA A 46 -1.82 0.31 7.99
C ALA A 46 -3.27 -0.23 7.99
N GLN A 47 -4.27 0.66 7.95
CA GLN A 47 -5.68 0.25 7.85
C GLN A 47 -6.01 -0.36 6.49
N LYS A 48 -5.42 0.15 5.41
CA LYS A 48 -5.59 -0.40 4.06
C LYS A 48 -4.95 -1.78 3.92
N GLU A 49 -3.75 -1.97 4.45
CA GLU A 49 -3.13 -3.30 4.47
C GLU A 49 -3.94 -4.31 5.29
N GLN A 50 -4.65 -3.86 6.32
CA GLN A 50 -5.57 -4.72 7.06
C GLN A 50 -6.77 -5.16 6.22
N GLU A 51 -7.26 -4.31 5.30
CA GLU A 51 -8.30 -4.62 4.31
C GLU A 51 -7.77 -5.64 3.28
N HIS A 52 -6.53 -5.48 2.80
CA HIS A 52 -5.85 -6.43 1.91
C HIS A 52 -5.70 -7.81 2.58
N LEU A 53 -5.14 -7.85 3.79
CA LEU A 53 -4.99 -9.07 4.57
C LEU A 53 -6.32 -9.79 4.80
N THR A 54 -7.39 -9.05 5.05
CA THR A 54 -8.74 -9.61 5.19
C THR A 54 -9.21 -10.26 3.90
N SER A 55 -8.99 -9.60 2.76
CA SER A 55 -9.34 -10.11 1.44
C SER A 55 -8.58 -11.39 1.10
N LEU A 56 -7.28 -11.45 1.38
CA LEU A 56 -6.46 -12.65 1.17
C LEU A 56 -6.93 -13.82 2.04
N ASN A 57 -7.24 -13.59 3.31
CA ASN A 57 -7.74 -14.62 4.22
C ASN A 57 -9.11 -15.17 3.77
N GLN A 58 -9.98 -14.32 3.20
CA GLN A 58 -11.23 -14.78 2.59
C GLN A 58 -10.97 -15.71 1.39
N ILE A 59 -10.00 -15.38 0.52
CA ILE A 59 -9.62 -16.25 -0.60
C ILE A 59 -9.04 -17.58 -0.09
N LEU A 60 -8.13 -17.53 0.88
CA LEU A 60 -7.49 -18.72 1.47
C LEU A 60 -8.49 -19.68 2.14
N SER A 61 -9.58 -19.14 2.69
CA SER A 61 -10.69 -19.89 3.27
C SER A 61 -11.72 -20.38 2.24
N GLY A 62 -11.53 -20.04 0.96
CA GLY A 62 -12.36 -20.49 -0.16
C GLY A 62 -13.54 -19.57 -0.50
N GLY A 63 -13.60 -18.39 0.10
CA GLY A 63 -14.52 -17.31 -0.27
C GLY A 63 -13.93 -16.39 -1.34
N ILE A 64 -14.75 -15.54 -1.95
CA ILE A 64 -14.28 -14.45 -2.81
C ILE A 64 -14.80 -13.14 -2.20
N PRO A 65 -13.91 -12.22 -1.83
CA PRO A 65 -14.29 -10.90 -1.38
C PRO A 65 -15.19 -10.21 -2.40
N ASN A 66 -16.27 -9.61 -1.92
CA ASN A 66 -17.06 -8.72 -2.76
C ASN A 66 -16.34 -7.37 -2.84
N ILE A 67 -15.41 -7.28 -3.78
CA ILE A 67 -14.85 -6.01 -4.19
C ILE A 67 -15.97 -5.24 -4.92
N GLN A 68 -16.73 -4.44 -4.19
CA GLN A 68 -17.48 -3.39 -4.84
C GLN A 68 -16.43 -2.53 -5.52
N GLN A 69 -16.33 -2.65 -6.85
CA GLN A 69 -15.70 -1.62 -7.66
C GLN A 69 -16.46 -0.34 -7.34
N GLY A 70 -15.93 0.40 -6.37
CA GLY A 70 -16.47 1.68 -5.98
C GLY A 70 -16.59 2.48 -7.26
N GLN A 71 -17.80 2.92 -7.54
CA GLN A 71 -18.02 4.02 -8.47
C GLN A 71 -16.95 5.07 -8.18
N GLN A 72 -16.04 5.27 -9.14
CA GLN A 72 -15.30 6.50 -9.31
C GLN A 72 -16.34 7.63 -9.39
N GLY A 73 -16.69 8.16 -8.24
CA GLY A 73 -17.90 8.96 -8.07
C GLY A 73 -18.12 9.40 -6.64
N GLN A 74 -17.07 9.45 -5.81
CA GLN A 74 -17.08 10.35 -4.68
C GLN A 74 -15.76 11.10 -4.64
N GLN A 75 -15.94 12.38 -4.92
CA GLN A 75 -15.03 13.49 -4.80
C GLN A 75 -14.54 13.57 -3.35
N GLN A 76 -13.61 12.69 -2.98
CA GLN A 76 -12.82 12.87 -1.78
C GLN A 76 -11.96 14.10 -2.08
N GLN A 77 -12.26 15.19 -1.39
CA GLN A 77 -11.42 16.37 -1.35
C GLN A 77 -10.02 15.92 -0.94
N GLN A 78 -9.15 15.67 -1.91
CA GLN A 78 -7.74 15.88 -1.71
C GLN A 78 -7.62 17.30 -1.13
N PRO A 79 -6.98 17.50 0.02
CA PRO A 79 -6.43 18.80 0.32
C PRO A 79 -5.55 19.13 -0.88
N GLN A 80 -6.01 20.08 -1.68
CA GLN A 80 -5.25 20.63 -2.78
C GLN A 80 -4.03 21.28 -2.12
N PHE A 81 -2.95 20.52 -1.99
CA PHE A 81 -1.63 21.05 -1.67
C PHE A 81 -1.25 21.89 -2.89
N MET A 82 -1.64 23.17 -2.83
CA MET A 82 -1.05 24.17 -3.69
C MET A 82 0.45 24.03 -3.53
N THR A 83 1.11 23.74 -4.65
CA THR A 83 2.55 23.91 -4.83
C THR A 83 2.87 25.41 -4.72
N SER A 84 2.87 25.89 -3.48
CA SER A 84 3.26 27.24 -3.12
C SER A 84 4.60 27.16 -2.42
N GLY A 85 5.65 27.49 -3.17
CA GLY A 85 6.92 27.91 -2.64
C GLY A 85 7.94 26.80 -2.48
N MET A 86 9.02 26.93 -3.26
CA MET A 86 10.38 26.72 -2.75
C MET A 86 10.58 27.58 -1.49
N GLY A 87 9.96 27.17 -0.38
CA GLY A 87 10.08 27.80 0.92
C GLY A 87 11.26 27.18 1.62
N GLN A 88 12.36 27.94 1.66
CA GLN A 88 13.42 27.90 2.66
C GLN A 88 13.60 26.53 3.33
N ALA A 89 14.52 25.72 2.80
CA ALA A 89 14.91 24.42 3.33
C ALA A 89 15.25 24.54 4.83
N GLY A 90 14.26 24.31 5.69
CA GLY A 90 14.51 23.82 7.04
C GLY A 90 15.25 22.50 6.93
N MET A 91 16.04 22.16 7.94
CA MET A 91 16.72 20.86 7.95
C MET A 91 15.69 19.76 7.69
N VAL A 92 15.89 19.01 6.60
CA VAL A 92 15.07 17.84 6.28
C VAL A 92 15.11 16.91 7.48
N ASN A 93 13.95 16.45 7.92
CA ASN A 93 13.88 15.46 8.97
C ASN A 93 14.38 14.12 8.41
N GLN A 94 15.68 13.86 8.56
CA GLN A 94 16.32 12.69 8.00
C GLN A 94 15.71 11.38 8.52
N GLN A 95 15.27 11.34 9.77
CA GLN A 95 14.62 10.15 10.33
C GLN A 95 13.32 9.84 9.58
N ASP A 96 12.44 10.84 9.40
CA ASP A 96 11.19 10.67 8.66
C ASP A 96 11.45 10.30 7.19
N ALA A 97 12.51 10.87 6.59
CA ALA A 97 12.92 10.53 5.23
C ALA A 97 13.36 9.06 5.09
N ASP A 98 14.15 8.55 6.06
CA ASP A 98 14.60 7.16 6.07
C ASP A 98 13.42 6.18 6.24
N LEU A 99 12.47 6.51 7.12
CA LEU A 99 11.24 5.71 7.31
C LEU A 99 10.41 5.67 6.01
N CYS A 100 10.23 6.81 5.35
CA CYS A 100 9.51 6.88 4.07
C CYS A 100 10.23 6.10 2.97
N GLN A 101 11.56 6.19 2.90
CA GLN A 101 12.34 5.50 1.87
C GLN A 101 12.27 3.97 2.03
N ASP A 102 12.33 3.48 3.26
CA ASP A 102 12.16 2.06 3.56
C ASP A 102 10.75 1.57 3.19
N MET A 103 9.70 2.30 3.61
CA MET A 103 8.32 1.93 3.25
C MET A 103 8.10 1.99 1.74
N LEU A 104 8.53 3.05 1.05
CA LEU A 104 8.39 3.15 -0.40
C LEU A 104 9.08 2.00 -1.14
N SER A 105 10.23 1.52 -0.65
CA SER A 105 10.90 0.35 -1.22
C SER A 105 10.15 -0.96 -0.95
N THR A 106 9.52 -1.07 0.21
CA THR A 106 8.68 -2.20 0.62
C THR A 106 7.44 -2.29 -0.27
N GLU A 107 6.70 -1.19 -0.44
CA GLU A 107 5.54 -1.09 -1.34
C GLU A 107 5.90 -1.48 -2.78
N LYS A 108 7.01 -0.94 -3.32
CA LYS A 108 7.47 -1.29 -4.68
C LYS A 108 7.74 -2.78 -4.83
N HIS A 109 8.35 -3.39 -3.82
CA HIS A 109 8.61 -4.82 -3.84
C HIS A 109 7.30 -5.62 -3.82
N ILE A 110 6.39 -5.33 -2.89
CA ILE A 110 5.14 -6.07 -2.71
C ILE A 110 4.23 -5.90 -3.93
N ALA A 111 4.08 -4.67 -4.42
CA ALA A 111 3.40 -4.38 -5.68
C ALA A 111 3.95 -5.24 -6.83
N SER A 112 5.27 -5.46 -6.93
CA SER A 112 5.82 -6.33 -7.98
C SER A 112 5.44 -7.80 -7.83
N THR A 113 5.24 -8.28 -6.60
CA THR A 113 4.84 -9.67 -6.32
C THR A 113 3.39 -9.93 -6.72
N TYR A 114 2.49 -8.96 -6.52
CA TYR A 114 1.10 -9.06 -6.95
C TYR A 114 0.96 -9.19 -8.45
N ASN A 115 1.77 -8.48 -9.24
CA ASN A 115 1.78 -8.63 -10.69
C ASN A 115 2.06 -10.08 -11.12
N THR A 116 3.07 -10.71 -10.51
CA THR A 116 3.38 -12.13 -10.77
C THR A 116 2.23 -13.04 -10.35
N ALA A 117 1.67 -12.83 -9.15
CA ALA A 117 0.53 -13.60 -8.68
C ALA A 117 -0.66 -13.48 -9.65
N ILE A 118 -1.05 -12.27 -10.06
CA ILE A 118 -2.15 -12.05 -11.01
C ILE A 118 -1.98 -12.87 -12.29
N PHE A 119 -0.77 -12.94 -12.85
CA PHE A 119 -0.51 -13.73 -14.07
C PHE A 119 -0.73 -15.23 -13.85
N GLU A 120 -0.33 -15.74 -12.70
CA GLU A 120 -0.26 -17.18 -12.39
C GLU A 120 -1.59 -17.76 -11.89
N PHE A 121 -2.55 -16.92 -11.49
CA PHE A 121 -3.86 -17.39 -11.03
C PHE A 121 -4.78 -17.72 -12.18
N ARG A 122 -5.51 -18.84 -12.04
CA ARG A 122 -6.43 -19.35 -13.06
C ARG A 122 -7.84 -18.79 -12.91
N ASP A 123 -8.27 -18.49 -11.69
CA ASP A 123 -9.61 -18.00 -11.40
C ASP A 123 -9.73 -16.49 -11.67
N THR A 124 -10.58 -16.10 -12.62
CA THR A 124 -10.80 -14.71 -13.01
C THR A 124 -11.28 -13.81 -11.87
N ASN A 125 -12.07 -14.33 -10.92
CA ASN A 125 -12.56 -13.53 -9.80
C ASN A 125 -11.44 -13.27 -8.80
N ILE A 126 -10.57 -14.26 -8.53
CA ILE A 126 -9.37 -14.02 -7.72
C ILE A 126 -8.46 -13.00 -8.40
N ARG A 127 -8.25 -13.13 -9.72
CA ARG A 127 -7.46 -12.15 -10.48
C ARG A 127 -8.00 -10.74 -10.32
N LYS A 128 -9.32 -10.53 -10.32
CA LYS A 128 -9.92 -9.21 -10.08
C LYS A 128 -9.63 -8.66 -8.69
N VAL A 129 -9.69 -9.49 -7.65
CA VAL A 129 -9.33 -9.09 -6.28
C VAL A 129 -7.85 -8.74 -6.19
N LEU A 130 -6.96 -9.57 -6.74
CA LEU A 130 -5.52 -9.29 -6.74
C LEU A 130 -5.17 -8.03 -7.55
N ASN A 131 -5.87 -7.75 -8.66
CA ASN A 131 -5.71 -6.50 -9.40
C ASN A 131 -6.18 -5.26 -8.61
N HIS A 132 -7.24 -5.41 -7.81
CA HIS A 132 -7.71 -4.34 -6.96
C HIS A 132 -6.66 -4.01 -5.89
N ILE A 133 -6.16 -5.02 -5.17
CA ILE A 133 -5.08 -4.87 -4.18
C ILE A 133 -3.85 -4.25 -4.85
N GLN A 134 -3.40 -4.80 -5.97
CA GLN A 134 -2.28 -4.24 -6.75
C GLN A 134 -2.42 -2.74 -7.06
N THR A 135 -3.63 -2.28 -7.34
CA THR A 135 -3.89 -0.86 -7.63
C THR A 135 -3.76 -0.03 -6.35
N GLU A 136 -4.24 -0.53 -5.22
CA GLU A 136 -4.12 0.12 -3.92
C GLU A 136 -2.65 0.17 -3.44
N GLU A 137 -1.87 -0.90 -3.60
CA GLU A 137 -0.41 -0.91 -3.35
C GLU A 137 0.33 0.21 -4.11
N GLN A 138 -0.04 0.44 -5.38
CA GLN A 138 0.53 1.53 -6.17
C GLN A 138 0.15 2.91 -5.60
N GLN A 139 -1.09 3.06 -5.11
CA GLN A 139 -1.57 4.28 -4.47
C GLN A 139 -0.92 4.51 -3.09
N HIS A 140 -0.57 3.45 -2.36
CA HIS A 140 0.21 3.55 -1.12
C HIS A 140 1.60 4.14 -1.43
N GLY A 141 2.30 3.57 -2.41
CA GLY A 141 3.58 4.09 -2.89
C GLY A 141 3.49 5.55 -3.39
N GLU A 142 2.44 5.90 -4.14
CA GLU A 142 2.17 7.28 -4.57
C GLU A 142 1.97 8.23 -3.38
N SER A 143 1.23 7.80 -2.35
CA SER A 143 0.96 8.63 -1.17
C SER A 143 2.25 8.93 -0.39
N ILE A 144 3.13 7.94 -0.22
CA ILE A 144 4.45 8.14 0.41
C ILE A 144 5.31 9.07 -0.45
N TYR A 145 5.36 8.83 -1.76
CA TYR A 145 6.11 9.67 -2.70
C TYR A 145 5.67 11.14 -2.63
N ASN A 146 4.36 11.40 -2.66
CA ASN A 146 3.80 12.75 -2.59
C ASN A 146 4.14 13.44 -1.25
N TYR A 147 4.07 12.70 -0.14
CA TYR A 147 4.52 13.21 1.15
C TYR A 147 6.00 13.60 1.09
N MET A 148 6.88 12.69 0.65
CA MET A 148 8.32 12.95 0.58
C MET A 148 8.64 14.13 -0.34
N GLN A 149 7.97 14.25 -1.49
CA GLN A 149 8.13 15.37 -2.41
C GLN A 149 7.72 16.69 -1.75
N SER A 150 6.59 16.73 -1.03
CA SER A 150 6.10 17.94 -0.35
C SER A 150 7.04 18.45 0.74
N LYS A 151 7.86 17.55 1.31
CA LYS A 151 8.85 17.85 2.37
C LYS A 151 10.27 18.03 1.83
N GLY A 152 10.47 17.98 0.51
CA GLY A 152 11.80 18.08 -0.11
C GLY A 152 12.70 16.87 0.13
N MET A 153 12.15 15.73 0.57
CA MET A 153 12.85 14.48 0.86
C MET A 153 13.09 13.63 -0.40
N TYR A 154 12.35 13.88 -1.48
CA TYR A 154 12.46 13.14 -2.74
C TYR A 154 12.83 14.07 -3.88
N GLN A 155 13.94 13.79 -4.55
CA GLN A 155 14.36 14.54 -5.73
C GLN A 155 13.78 13.88 -6.99
N VAL A 156 13.03 14.66 -7.77
CA VAL A 156 12.59 14.27 -9.11
C VAL A 156 13.65 14.78 -10.08
N HIS A 157 14.42 13.88 -10.66
CA HIS A 157 15.42 14.20 -11.69
C HIS A 157 14.81 14.13 -13.08
#